data_AF-A0A8H3CYR9-F1
#
_entry.id   AF-A0A8H3CYR9-F1
#
_cell.length_a   1.000
_cell.length_b   1.000
_cell.length_c   1.000
_cell.angle_alpha   90.00
_cell.angle_beta   90.00
_cell.angle_gamma   90.00
#
_symmetry.space_group_name_H-M   'P 1'
#
loop_
_entity.id
_entity.type
_entity.pdbx_description
1 polymer ?
#
loop_
_entity_poly.entity_id
_entity_poly.type
_entity_poly.pdbx_seq_one_letter_code
_entity_poly.pdbx_strand_id
1 'polypeptide(L)'
;MFMLRYRELRCFDQSPSDNQYYGSLLNTFNQLHTLLLDLHSDIHYNGRRFAYRDVFTSLPSSLRRLEIRNAHGPDVKIIATVKKYCPDLQELRLGRCNMFNRSPACKFWGSFPFEHDSYISNDGTDEYASSLAQELAPLRRLETLEVGIYLIPTSVVLAHRIYHAHKLPAPDVINWQLAISLAKNAPDGLANDVLPAGLEPASVDELIDMLHQPNPETDFNQESCSFCRSEFLQASLDAELSATQTLKSLLPSLSEVQWQGWFTPNHLGDTRFGTGLFQGL
;
A
#
# COMPACT_ATOMS: atom_id res chain seq x y z
N MET A 1 -12.86 -39.12 5.00
CA MET A 1 -12.67 -37.67 4.86
C MET A 1 -12.16 -37.41 3.45
N PHE A 2 -12.99 -36.82 2.58
CA PHE A 2 -12.62 -36.56 1.18
C PHE A 2 -11.58 -35.43 1.15
N MET A 3 -10.38 -35.72 0.62
CA MET A 3 -9.35 -34.71 0.39
C MET A 3 -9.69 -33.93 -0.87
N LEU A 4 -9.89 -32.62 -0.73
CA LEU A 4 -10.14 -31.72 -1.84
C LEU A 4 -8.80 -31.30 -2.47
N ARG A 5 -8.61 -31.63 -3.76
CA ARG A 5 -7.38 -31.35 -4.51
C ARG A 5 -7.46 -30.01 -5.23
N TYR A 6 -7.55 -28.92 -4.48
CA TYR A 6 -7.44 -27.58 -5.06
C TYR A 6 -6.00 -27.10 -4.96
N ARG A 7 -5.44 -26.64 -6.08
CA ARG A 7 -4.10 -26.03 -6.13
C ARG A 7 -4.11 -24.52 -5.92
N GLU A 8 -5.26 -23.90 -6.12
CA GLU A 8 -5.44 -22.46 -6.01
C GLU A 8 -6.76 -22.14 -5.33
N LEU A 9 -6.73 -21.17 -4.42
CA LEU A 9 -7.91 -20.64 -3.74
C LEU A 9 -7.83 -19.11 -3.77
N ARG A 10 -8.94 -18.49 -4.17
CA ARG A 10 -9.09 -17.04 -4.15
C ARG A 10 -10.30 -16.69 -3.31
N CYS A 11 -10.09 -15.89 -2.26
CA CYS A 11 -11.15 -15.41 -1.37
C CYS A 11 -11.28 -13.90 -1.55
N PHE A 12 -12.29 -13.48 -2.33
CA PHE A 12 -12.61 -12.08 -2.57
C PHE A 12 -13.76 -11.65 -1.66
N ASP A 13 -13.60 -10.50 -0.99
CA ASP A 13 -14.68 -9.76 -0.31
C ASP A 13 -15.53 -10.56 0.70
N GLN A 14 -15.03 -11.72 1.13
CA GLN A 14 -15.69 -12.66 2.03
C GLN A 14 -14.70 -13.08 3.11
N SER A 15 -14.15 -12.12 3.84
CA SER A 15 -13.45 -12.47 5.06
C SER A 15 -14.41 -13.22 6.00
N PRO A 16 -13.89 -14.15 6.81
CA PRO A 16 -14.75 -14.90 7.71
C PRO A 16 -15.46 -13.93 8.67
N SER A 17 -16.68 -14.27 9.08
CA SER A 17 -17.42 -13.50 10.09
C SER A 17 -16.61 -13.34 11.37
N ASP A 18 -16.99 -12.39 12.22
CA ASP A 18 -16.38 -12.20 13.54
C ASP A 18 -16.24 -13.53 14.30
N ASN A 19 -15.01 -13.82 14.74
CA ASN A 19 -14.56 -15.07 15.40
C ASN A 19 -14.36 -16.30 14.49
N GLN A 20 -14.45 -16.15 13.18
CA GLN A 20 -14.04 -17.19 12.23
C GLN A 20 -12.67 -16.86 11.63
N TYR A 21 -11.91 -17.89 11.27
CA TYR A 21 -10.59 -17.77 10.67
C TYR A 21 -10.52 -18.67 9.45
N TYR A 22 -9.78 -18.27 8.42
CA TYR A 22 -9.52 -19.16 7.30
C TYR A 22 -8.69 -20.39 7.70
N GLY A 23 -7.95 -20.35 8.82
CA GLY A 23 -6.94 -21.35 9.17
C GLY A 23 -7.45 -22.81 9.17
N SER A 24 -8.60 -23.09 9.78
CA SER A 24 -9.15 -24.46 9.81
C SER A 24 -9.58 -24.95 8.41
N LEU A 25 -10.18 -24.08 7.61
CA LEU A 25 -10.56 -24.34 6.23
C LEU A 25 -9.33 -24.55 5.33
N LEU A 26 -8.34 -23.65 5.41
CA LEU A 26 -7.13 -23.70 4.59
C LEU A 26 -6.34 -24.98 4.82
N ASN A 27 -6.29 -25.47 6.06
CA ASN A 27 -5.61 -26.73 6.39
C ASN A 27 -6.29 -27.98 5.81
N THR A 28 -7.54 -27.88 5.33
CA THR A 28 -8.19 -28.99 4.61
C THR A 28 -7.66 -29.17 3.19
N PHE A 29 -7.02 -28.14 2.62
CA PHE A 29 -6.44 -28.14 1.27
C PHE A 29 -4.95 -28.49 1.32
N ASN A 30 -4.64 -29.78 1.45
CA ASN A 30 -3.27 -30.29 1.58
C ASN A 30 -2.38 -30.16 0.32
N GLN A 31 -2.94 -29.69 -0.80
CA GLN A 31 -2.24 -29.48 -2.07
C GLN A 31 -2.34 -28.03 -2.56
N LEU A 32 -2.79 -27.11 -1.70
CA LEU A 32 -2.92 -25.70 -2.03
C LEU A 32 -1.53 -25.10 -2.26
N HIS A 33 -1.32 -24.55 -3.46
CA HIS A 33 -0.05 -23.97 -3.90
C HIS A 33 -0.12 -22.44 -3.95
N THR A 34 -1.27 -21.92 -4.39
CA THR A 34 -1.52 -20.48 -4.50
C THR A 34 -2.72 -20.10 -3.63
N LEU A 35 -2.56 -19.04 -2.84
CA LEU A 35 -3.63 -18.49 -2.02
C LEU A 35 -3.68 -16.97 -2.23
N LEU A 36 -4.85 -16.47 -2.60
CA LEU A 36 -5.15 -15.04 -2.67
C LEU A 36 -6.24 -14.72 -1.66
N LEU A 37 -5.96 -13.78 -0.76
CA LEU A 37 -6.89 -13.32 0.26
C LEU A 37 -7.10 -11.80 0.17
N ASP A 38 -8.36 -11.38 0.09
CA ASP A 38 -8.74 -10.01 0.43
C ASP A 38 -8.93 -9.90 1.95
N LEU A 39 -8.08 -9.10 2.58
CA LEU A 39 -8.03 -8.89 4.03
C LEU A 39 -8.60 -7.55 4.46
N HIS A 40 -9.48 -6.92 3.67
CA HIS A 40 -10.15 -5.68 4.07
C HIS A 40 -10.91 -5.78 5.41
N SER A 41 -11.29 -6.99 5.81
CA SER A 41 -11.96 -7.26 7.09
C SER A 41 -11.00 -7.80 8.17
N ASP A 42 -9.71 -7.48 8.09
CA ASP A 42 -8.72 -7.72 9.16
C ASP A 42 -8.80 -6.69 10.31
N ILE A 43 -9.83 -5.87 10.30
CA ILE A 43 -10.20 -4.93 11.36
C ILE A 43 -11.63 -5.19 11.81
N HIS A 44 -11.92 -4.87 13.07
CA HIS A 44 -13.28 -4.84 13.58
C HIS A 44 -13.51 -3.58 14.41
N TYR A 45 -14.71 -3.01 14.31
CA TYR A 45 -15.11 -1.86 15.12
C TYR A 45 -15.79 -2.35 16.39
N ASN A 46 -15.22 -2.01 17.55
CA ASN A 46 -15.74 -2.48 18.85
C ASN A 46 -16.77 -1.53 19.50
N GLY A 47 -17.31 -0.58 18.74
CA GLY A 47 -18.19 0.48 19.25
C GLY A 47 -17.47 1.75 19.69
N ARG A 48 -16.13 1.73 19.82
CA ARG A 48 -15.31 2.89 20.21
C ARG A 48 -14.13 3.15 19.26
N ARG A 49 -13.45 2.10 18.82
CA ARG A 49 -12.29 2.17 17.93
C ARG A 49 -12.22 0.93 17.03
N PHE A 50 -11.48 1.05 15.94
CA PHE A 50 -11.05 -0.13 15.20
C PHE A 50 -9.94 -0.86 15.95
N ALA A 51 -9.92 -2.18 15.81
CA ALA A 51 -8.83 -3.03 16.26
C ALA A 51 -8.52 -4.08 15.20
N TYR A 52 -7.23 -4.34 14.99
CA TYR A 52 -6.78 -5.42 14.11
C TYR A 52 -7.16 -6.77 14.68
N ARG A 53 -7.48 -7.70 13.78
CA ARG A 53 -7.71 -9.11 14.10
C ARG A 53 -6.96 -9.99 13.11
N ASP A 54 -6.59 -11.17 13.57
CA ASP A 54 -5.96 -12.15 12.70
C ASP A 54 -7.05 -12.84 11.86
N VAL A 55 -6.85 -12.92 10.55
CA VAL A 55 -7.81 -13.51 9.59
C VAL A 55 -7.44 -14.95 9.24
N PHE A 56 -6.19 -15.32 9.48
CA PHE A 56 -5.69 -16.69 9.49
C PHE A 56 -4.59 -16.83 10.54
N THR A 57 -4.55 -17.96 11.23
CA THR A 57 -3.53 -18.29 12.25
C THR A 57 -2.67 -19.49 11.86
N SER A 58 -2.95 -20.09 10.69
CA SER A 58 -2.20 -21.20 10.09
C SER A 58 -2.35 -21.18 8.58
N LEU A 59 -1.36 -21.73 7.88
CA LEU A 59 -1.37 -21.91 6.42
C LEU A 59 -0.94 -23.35 6.07
N PRO A 60 -1.37 -23.90 4.92
CA PRO A 60 -0.93 -25.21 4.47
C PRO A 60 0.54 -25.17 4.04
N SER A 61 1.33 -26.17 4.44
CA SER A 61 2.78 -26.23 4.12
C SER A 61 3.09 -26.44 2.65
N SER A 62 2.10 -26.84 1.85
CA SER A 62 2.17 -26.95 0.39
C SER A 62 2.20 -25.59 -0.31
N LEU A 63 1.85 -24.50 0.39
CA LEU A 63 1.75 -23.16 -0.20
C LEU A 63 3.12 -22.69 -0.72
N ARG A 64 3.11 -22.09 -1.90
CA ARG A 64 4.29 -21.47 -2.53
C ARG A 64 4.05 -20.02 -2.92
N ARG A 65 2.79 -19.61 -3.08
CA ARG A 65 2.42 -18.24 -3.44
C ARG A 65 1.33 -17.74 -2.52
N LEU A 66 1.57 -16.61 -1.86
CA LEU A 66 0.60 -15.92 -1.03
C LEU A 66 0.43 -14.49 -1.53
N GLU A 67 -0.79 -14.13 -1.90
CA GLU A 67 -1.18 -12.77 -2.21
C GLU A 67 -2.20 -12.28 -1.18
N ILE A 68 -1.85 -11.20 -0.51
CA ILE A 68 -2.73 -10.46 0.39
C ILE A 68 -3.12 -9.17 -0.32
N ARG A 69 -4.41 -8.84 -0.30
CA ARG A 69 -4.93 -7.57 -0.82
C ARG A 69 -5.69 -6.84 0.27
N ASN A 70 -5.71 -5.51 0.17
CA ASN A 70 -6.57 -4.63 0.96
C ASN A 70 -6.43 -4.79 2.49
N ALA A 71 -5.28 -5.25 3.01
CA ALA A 71 -5.06 -5.37 4.45
C ALA A 71 -4.95 -3.99 5.13
N HIS A 72 -5.40 -3.89 6.38
CA HIS A 72 -5.11 -2.73 7.25
C HIS A 72 -4.08 -3.08 8.32
N GLY A 73 -4.03 -4.35 8.74
CA GLY A 73 -3.14 -4.84 9.77
C GLY A 73 -1.67 -4.84 9.34
N PRO A 74 -0.75 -4.90 10.31
CA PRO A 74 0.68 -4.85 10.02
C PRO A 74 1.17 -6.16 9.39
N ASP A 75 1.97 -6.04 8.31
CA ASP A 75 2.56 -7.17 7.57
C ASP A 75 3.34 -8.14 8.45
N VAL A 76 3.93 -7.67 9.55
CA VAL A 76 4.72 -8.50 10.49
C VAL A 76 3.95 -9.75 10.96
N LYS A 77 2.63 -9.66 11.13
CA LYS A 77 1.80 -10.79 11.55
C LYS A 77 1.61 -11.82 10.43
N ILE A 78 1.44 -11.34 9.20
CA ILE A 78 1.34 -12.18 8.00
C ILE A 78 2.68 -12.90 7.81
N ILE A 79 3.79 -12.14 7.83
CA ILE A 79 5.15 -12.67 7.68
C ILE A 79 5.47 -13.70 8.78
N ALA A 80 5.14 -13.42 10.04
CA ALA A 80 5.33 -14.38 11.14
C ALA A 80 4.58 -15.71 10.89
N THR A 81 3.36 -15.63 10.36
CA THR A 81 2.58 -16.83 10.03
C THR A 81 3.18 -17.59 8.84
N VAL A 82 3.58 -16.89 7.78
CA VAL A 82 4.25 -17.48 6.62
C VAL A 82 5.55 -18.19 7.02
N LYS A 83 6.41 -17.55 7.82
CA LYS A 83 7.64 -18.16 8.35
C LYS A 83 7.40 -19.48 9.05
N LYS A 84 6.33 -19.54 9.87
CA LYS A 84 6.04 -20.70 10.70
C LYS A 84 5.48 -21.87 9.90
N TYR A 85 4.65 -21.61 8.90
CA TYR A 85 3.88 -22.66 8.22
C TYR A 85 4.33 -22.95 6.78
N CYS A 86 4.96 -21.99 6.11
CA CYS A 86 5.33 -22.05 4.69
C CYS A 86 6.80 -21.65 4.47
N PRO A 87 7.79 -22.34 5.06
CA PRO A 87 9.21 -21.98 4.92
C PRO A 87 9.73 -22.08 3.47
N ASP A 88 9.02 -22.80 2.61
CA ASP A 88 9.32 -22.97 1.18
C ASP A 88 8.56 -21.97 0.28
N LEU A 89 7.95 -20.91 0.84
CA LEU A 89 7.22 -19.91 0.05
C LEU A 89 8.16 -19.27 -1.00
N GLN A 90 7.67 -19.12 -2.22
CA GLN A 90 8.40 -18.57 -3.37
C GLN A 90 7.95 -17.16 -3.73
N GLU A 91 6.67 -16.84 -3.50
CA GLU A 91 6.10 -15.54 -3.85
C GLU A 91 5.24 -15.02 -2.70
N LEU A 92 5.53 -13.80 -2.26
CA LEU A 92 4.78 -13.08 -1.24
C LEU A 92 4.40 -11.70 -1.77
N ARG A 93 3.09 -11.42 -1.82
CA ARG A 93 2.55 -10.11 -2.16
C ARG A 93 1.74 -9.54 -1.01
N LEU A 94 2.09 -8.35 -0.56
CA LEU A 94 1.54 -7.69 0.63
C LEU A 94 0.84 -6.39 0.22
N GLY A 95 -0.39 -6.50 -0.27
CA GLY A 95 -1.23 -5.38 -0.66
C GLY A 95 -2.05 -4.80 0.49
N ARG A 96 -2.14 -3.47 0.53
CA ARG A 96 -2.80 -2.71 1.60
C ARG A 96 -4.10 -2.07 1.14
N CYS A 97 -5.04 -1.84 2.05
CA CYS A 97 -6.13 -0.92 1.78
C CYS A 97 -5.53 0.48 1.73
N ASN A 98 -5.87 1.27 0.72
CA ASN A 98 -5.36 2.63 0.59
C ASN A 98 -6.40 3.53 -0.10
N MET A 99 -6.02 4.77 -0.33
CA MET A 99 -6.93 5.78 -0.90
C MET A 99 -7.24 5.61 -2.39
N PHE A 100 -6.52 4.74 -3.08
CA PHE A 100 -6.64 4.53 -4.53
C PHE A 100 -7.45 3.27 -4.89
N ASN A 101 -7.48 2.27 -4.01
CA ASN A 101 -8.19 1.00 -4.28
C ASN A 101 -9.61 0.90 -3.69
N ARG A 102 -10.13 1.96 -3.07
CA ARG A 102 -11.48 1.99 -2.49
C ARG A 102 -12.20 3.32 -2.73
N SER A 103 -13.34 3.23 -3.41
CA SER A 103 -14.33 4.30 -3.55
C SER A 103 -15.74 3.71 -3.32
N PRO A 104 -16.54 4.22 -2.35
CA PRO A 104 -16.20 5.29 -1.41
C PRO A 104 -15.08 4.89 -0.42
N ALA A 105 -14.56 5.87 0.33
CA ALA A 105 -13.52 5.64 1.33
C ALA A 105 -13.90 4.53 2.33
N CYS A 106 -12.93 3.67 2.68
CA CYS A 106 -13.12 2.70 3.75
C CYS A 106 -13.38 3.44 5.08
N LYS A 107 -14.35 2.96 5.87
CA LYS A 107 -14.70 3.56 7.18
C LYS A 107 -13.52 3.60 8.17
N PHE A 108 -12.53 2.72 8.00
CA PHE A 108 -11.30 2.73 8.78
C PHE A 108 -10.62 4.10 8.69
N TRP A 109 -10.49 4.63 7.48
CA TRP A 109 -9.79 5.89 7.21
C TRP A 109 -10.46 7.10 7.85
N GLY A 110 -11.78 7.05 8.03
CA GLY A 110 -12.50 8.06 8.81
C GLY A 110 -12.04 8.18 10.27
N SER A 111 -11.51 7.09 10.85
CA SER A 111 -10.96 7.08 12.21
C SER A 111 -9.46 7.34 12.27
N PHE A 112 -8.76 7.25 11.14
CA PHE A 112 -7.31 7.42 11.03
C PHE A 112 -6.92 8.27 9.81
N PRO A 113 -7.43 9.52 9.73
CA PRO A 113 -7.26 10.38 8.55
C PRO A 113 -5.80 10.81 8.32
N PHE A 114 -4.92 10.60 9.30
CA PHE A 114 -3.50 10.91 9.21
C PHE A 114 -2.62 9.66 9.06
N GLU A 115 -3.19 8.46 9.00
CA GLU A 115 -2.40 7.23 8.76
C GLU A 115 -2.31 6.88 7.27
N HIS A 116 -2.88 7.71 6.38
CA HIS A 116 -2.80 7.52 4.92
C HIS A 116 -1.38 7.57 4.36
N ASP A 117 -0.52 8.36 4.99
CA ASP A 117 0.89 8.52 4.66
C ASP A 117 1.75 7.38 5.21
N SER A 118 1.22 6.54 6.09
CA SER A 118 1.95 5.40 6.69
C SER A 118 2.43 4.40 5.63
N TYR A 119 1.86 4.47 4.42
CA TYR A 119 2.22 3.64 3.27
C TYR A 119 2.82 4.46 2.11
N ILE A 120 3.07 5.76 2.31
CA ILE A 120 3.61 6.68 1.31
C ILE A 120 4.76 7.44 1.95
N SER A 121 5.98 6.93 1.81
CA SER A 121 7.16 7.63 2.30
C SER A 121 8.40 7.10 1.59
N ASN A 122 9.31 8.00 1.24
CA ASN A 122 10.67 7.66 0.84
C ASN A 122 11.70 7.94 1.96
N ASP A 123 11.27 8.44 3.12
CA ASP A 123 12.13 8.61 4.30
C ASP A 123 12.40 7.27 4.98
N GLY A 124 13.67 7.00 5.31
CA GLY A 124 14.08 5.77 6.01
C GLY A 124 13.96 4.49 5.16
N THR A 125 13.99 4.64 3.83
CA THR A 125 13.75 3.57 2.86
C THR A 125 14.70 2.36 3.07
N ASP A 126 15.98 2.61 3.30
CA ASP A 126 16.98 1.55 3.46
C ASP A 126 16.86 0.84 4.81
N GLU A 127 16.51 1.58 5.87
CA GLU A 127 16.24 1.02 7.20
C GLU A 127 14.99 0.13 7.16
N TYR A 128 13.93 0.59 6.49
CA TYR A 128 12.73 -0.20 6.25
C TYR A 128 13.06 -1.48 5.48
N ALA A 129 13.78 -1.37 4.37
CA ALA A 129 14.20 -2.52 3.55
C ALA A 129 15.06 -3.51 4.34
N SER A 130 15.98 -3.01 5.17
CA SER A 130 16.82 -3.84 6.06
C SER A 130 15.99 -4.57 7.11
N SER A 131 15.04 -3.88 7.75
CA SER A 131 14.14 -4.50 8.74
C SER A 131 13.26 -5.57 8.10
N LEU A 132 12.67 -5.28 6.93
CA LEU A 132 11.88 -6.24 6.18
C LEU A 132 12.72 -7.45 5.75
N ALA A 133 13.96 -7.24 5.32
CA ALA A 133 14.86 -8.33 4.96
C ALA A 133 15.13 -9.28 6.15
N GLN A 134 15.39 -8.72 7.34
CA GLN A 134 15.60 -9.51 8.55
C GLN A 134 14.35 -10.32 8.90
N GLU A 135 13.16 -9.72 8.77
CA GLU A 135 11.90 -10.40 9.00
C GLU A 135 11.65 -11.54 8.01
N LEU A 136 12.10 -11.41 6.76
CA LEU A 136 11.92 -12.41 5.69
C LEU A 136 13.06 -13.43 5.59
N ALA A 137 14.20 -13.22 6.26
CA ALA A 137 15.39 -14.07 6.18
C ALA A 137 15.16 -15.59 6.35
N PRO A 138 14.18 -16.06 7.15
CA PRO A 138 13.87 -17.48 7.23
C PRO A 138 13.28 -18.10 5.94
N LEU A 139 12.72 -17.29 5.03
CA LEU A 139 12.09 -17.73 3.77
C LEU A 139 13.14 -17.90 2.66
N ARG A 140 13.98 -18.92 2.78
CA ARG A 140 15.15 -19.15 1.91
C ARG A 140 14.84 -19.42 0.44
N ARG A 141 13.57 -19.64 0.10
CA ARG A 141 13.09 -19.88 -1.27
C ARG A 141 12.25 -18.73 -1.81
N LEU A 142 12.16 -17.61 -1.09
CA LEU A 142 11.43 -16.45 -1.55
C LEU A 142 12.18 -15.84 -2.74
N GLU A 143 11.53 -15.89 -3.90
CA GLU A 143 12.04 -15.42 -5.19
C GLU A 143 11.40 -14.07 -5.58
N THR A 144 10.11 -13.90 -5.29
CA THR A 144 9.35 -12.70 -5.63
C THR A 144 8.72 -12.08 -4.38
N LEU A 145 8.93 -10.77 -4.21
CA LEU A 145 8.33 -9.96 -3.17
C LEU A 145 7.63 -8.75 -3.79
N GLU A 146 6.35 -8.56 -3.47
CA GLU A 146 5.60 -7.33 -3.77
C GLU A 146 5.16 -6.69 -2.45
N VAL A 147 5.45 -5.40 -2.28
CA VAL A 147 5.08 -4.63 -1.09
C VAL A 147 4.22 -3.46 -1.51
N GLY A 148 2.98 -3.41 -1.00
CA GLY A 148 1.99 -2.38 -1.29
C GLY A 148 2.23 -1.06 -0.57
N ILE A 149 3.46 -0.55 -0.62
CA ILE A 149 3.84 0.79 -0.14
C ILE A 149 4.44 1.59 -1.29
N TYR A 150 4.24 2.91 -1.26
CA TYR A 150 4.80 3.86 -2.20
C TYR A 150 6.06 4.48 -1.60
N LEU A 151 7.20 4.30 -2.28
CA LEU A 151 8.46 4.90 -1.88
C LEU A 151 8.59 6.28 -2.53
N ILE A 152 7.78 7.23 -2.06
CA ILE A 152 7.65 8.60 -2.59
C ILE A 152 7.32 9.56 -1.42
N PRO A 153 7.61 10.87 -1.49
CA PRO A 153 7.31 11.78 -0.38
C PRO A 153 5.84 11.76 0.05
N THR A 154 5.60 11.83 1.36
CA THR A 154 4.26 11.83 1.99
C THR A 154 3.35 12.95 1.45
N SER A 155 3.95 14.07 1.01
CA SER A 155 3.25 15.24 0.47
C SER A 155 2.70 15.04 -0.95
N VAL A 156 3.12 14.00 -1.69
CA VAL A 156 2.84 13.84 -3.12
C VAL A 156 1.35 13.95 -3.46
N VAL A 157 0.49 13.35 -2.62
CA VAL A 157 -0.96 13.28 -2.88
C VAL A 157 -1.57 14.67 -2.78
N LEU A 158 -1.25 15.40 -1.72
CA LEU A 158 -1.77 16.76 -1.50
C LEU A 158 -1.16 17.75 -2.49
N ALA A 159 0.13 17.63 -2.81
CA ALA A 159 0.79 18.42 -3.85
C ALA A 159 0.06 18.27 -5.19
N HIS A 160 -0.16 17.02 -5.60
CA HIS A 160 -0.83 16.69 -6.85
C HIS A 160 -2.28 17.20 -6.90
N ARG A 161 -3.07 16.88 -5.88
CA ARG A 161 -4.52 17.13 -5.90
C ARG A 161 -4.91 18.56 -5.56
N ILE A 162 -4.07 19.29 -4.83
CA ILE A 162 -4.34 20.67 -4.44
C ILE A 162 -3.62 21.64 -5.37
N TYR A 163 -2.29 21.54 -5.52
CA TYR A 163 -1.50 22.55 -6.22
C TYR A 163 -1.37 22.26 -7.71
N HIS A 164 -0.98 21.04 -8.07
CA HIS A 164 -0.71 20.71 -9.48
C HIS A 164 -2.00 20.67 -10.31
N ALA A 165 -3.12 20.29 -9.70
CA ALA A 165 -4.46 20.43 -10.28
C ALA A 165 -4.80 21.88 -10.70
N HIS A 166 -4.20 22.87 -10.04
CA HIS A 166 -4.32 24.31 -10.35
C HIS A 166 -3.13 24.86 -11.13
N LYS A 167 -2.23 23.99 -11.63
CA LYS A 167 -1.00 24.36 -12.37
C LYS A 167 -0.03 25.22 -11.56
N LEU A 168 0.01 25.02 -10.25
CA LEU A 168 0.93 25.69 -9.32
C LEU A 168 1.95 24.68 -8.79
N PRO A 169 3.20 25.10 -8.51
CA PRO A 169 4.12 24.27 -7.74
C PRO A 169 3.61 24.09 -6.31
N ALA A 170 3.91 22.96 -5.68
CA ALA A 170 3.62 22.76 -4.27
C ALA A 170 4.69 23.40 -3.37
N PRO A 171 4.32 23.93 -2.19
CA PRO A 171 5.30 24.37 -1.19
C PRO A 171 5.96 23.16 -0.51
N ASP A 172 7.14 23.35 0.06
CA ASP A 172 7.89 22.30 0.79
C ASP A 172 7.06 21.67 1.92
N VAL A 173 6.25 22.48 2.61
CA VAL A 173 5.35 22.04 3.69
C VAL A 173 3.92 22.46 3.35
N ILE A 174 3.04 21.47 3.20
CA ILE A 174 1.62 21.69 2.91
C ILE A 174 0.83 21.70 4.22
N ASN A 175 0.33 22.88 4.62
CA ASN A 175 -0.72 22.97 5.64
C ASN A 175 -2.06 22.57 5.00
N TRP A 176 -2.45 21.30 5.14
CA TRP A 176 -3.63 20.75 4.48
C TRP A 176 -4.93 21.48 4.86
N GLN A 177 -5.08 21.92 6.11
CA GLN A 177 -6.31 22.60 6.56
C GLN A 177 -6.54 23.88 5.77
N LEU A 178 -5.46 24.63 5.58
CA LEU A 178 -5.50 25.88 4.84
C LEU A 178 -5.55 25.63 3.33
N ALA A 179 -4.72 24.71 2.84
CA ALA A 179 -4.59 24.44 1.41
C ALA A 179 -5.89 23.88 0.80
N ILE A 180 -6.59 22.98 1.51
CA ILE A 180 -7.91 22.49 1.08
C ILE A 180 -8.94 23.61 1.08
N SER A 181 -8.98 24.42 2.15
CA SER A 181 -9.91 25.56 2.23
C SER A 181 -9.67 26.59 1.13
N LEU A 182 -8.41 26.88 0.80
CA LEU A 182 -8.04 27.77 -0.30
C LEU A 182 -8.48 27.18 -1.65
N ALA A 183 -8.11 25.94 -1.95
CA ALA A 183 -8.48 25.29 -3.21
C ALA A 183 -10.00 25.26 -3.44
N LYS A 184 -10.79 25.10 -2.36
CA LYS A 184 -12.26 25.04 -2.45
C LYS A 184 -12.91 26.42 -2.56
N ASN A 185 -12.44 27.41 -1.80
CA ASN A 185 -13.17 28.67 -1.61
C ASN A 185 -12.49 29.90 -2.22
N ALA A 186 -11.17 29.86 -2.44
CA ALA A 186 -10.38 30.98 -2.92
C ALA A 186 -9.09 30.48 -3.62
N PRO A 187 -9.21 29.79 -4.78
CA PRO A 187 -8.08 29.11 -5.42
C PRO A 187 -6.96 30.08 -5.84
N ASP A 188 -7.28 31.34 -6.17
CA ASP A 188 -6.29 32.39 -6.43
C ASP A 188 -5.36 32.60 -5.21
N GLY A 189 -5.81 32.28 -4.00
CA GLY A 189 -5.02 32.37 -2.77
C GLY A 189 -3.95 31.29 -2.63
N LEU A 190 -3.97 30.20 -3.41
CA LEU A 190 -2.95 29.14 -3.35
C LEU A 190 -1.55 29.63 -3.76
N ALA A 191 -1.48 30.64 -4.62
CA ALA A 191 -0.23 31.23 -5.10
C ALA A 191 0.21 32.47 -4.31
N ASN A 192 -0.57 32.90 -3.31
CA ASN A 192 -0.38 34.16 -2.60
C ASN A 192 0.05 33.94 -1.15
N ASP A 193 1.01 34.74 -0.69
CA ASP A 193 1.45 34.73 0.71
C ASP A 193 0.41 35.36 1.66
N VAL A 194 -0.55 36.12 1.13
CA VAL A 194 -1.58 36.82 1.90
C VAL A 194 -2.88 36.01 1.88
N LEU A 195 -3.28 35.52 3.05
CA LEU A 195 -4.48 34.71 3.19
C LEU A 195 -5.76 35.57 3.13
N PRO A 196 -6.83 35.09 2.48
CA PRO A 196 -8.14 35.74 2.52
C PRO A 196 -8.65 35.88 3.95
N ALA A 197 -9.19 37.05 4.28
CA ALA A 197 -9.80 37.28 5.59
C ALA A 197 -11.05 36.40 5.78
N GLY A 198 -11.17 35.76 6.95
CA GLY A 198 -12.34 34.94 7.31
C GLY A 198 -12.37 33.54 6.70
N LEU A 199 -11.24 33.03 6.21
CA LEU A 199 -11.14 31.66 5.71
C LEU A 199 -11.12 30.66 6.88
N GLU A 200 -12.13 29.79 6.95
CA GLU A 200 -12.19 28.72 7.95
C GLU A 200 -11.27 27.55 7.59
N PRO A 201 -10.60 26.90 8.56
CA PRO A 201 -9.78 25.71 8.32
C PRO A 201 -10.62 24.53 7.83
N ALA A 202 -10.06 23.72 6.92
CA ALA A 202 -10.74 22.51 6.46
C ALA A 202 -10.93 21.50 7.59
N SER A 203 -12.05 20.80 7.53
CA SER A 203 -12.41 19.69 8.41
C SER A 203 -11.70 18.39 8.03
N VAL A 204 -11.72 17.41 8.94
CA VAL A 204 -11.19 16.06 8.67
C VAL A 204 -11.97 15.36 7.55
N ASP A 205 -13.29 15.56 7.47
CA ASP A 205 -14.11 14.99 6.41
C ASP A 205 -13.67 15.54 5.04
N GLU A 206 -13.35 16.83 4.96
CA GLU A 206 -12.82 17.45 3.73
C GLU A 206 -11.43 16.92 3.36
N LEU A 207 -10.58 16.57 4.34
CA LEU A 207 -9.32 15.87 4.08
C LEU A 207 -9.55 14.48 3.49
N ILE A 208 -10.47 13.70 4.08
CA ILE A 208 -10.80 12.36 3.59
C ILE A 208 -11.36 12.43 2.18
N ASP A 209 -12.27 13.37 1.89
CA ASP A 209 -12.82 13.59 0.55
C ASP A 209 -11.72 13.98 -0.47
N MET A 210 -10.75 14.80 -0.05
CA MET A 210 -9.60 15.17 -0.87
C MET A 210 -8.68 13.96 -1.17
N LEU A 211 -8.46 13.09 -0.18
CA LEU A 211 -7.62 11.89 -0.32
C LEU A 211 -8.33 10.72 -1.00
N HIS A 212 -9.65 10.60 -0.90
CA HIS A 212 -10.45 9.52 -1.51
C HIS A 212 -11.35 10.04 -2.63
N GLN A 213 -10.75 10.60 -3.68
CA GLN A 213 -11.55 11.09 -4.79
C GLN A 213 -12.36 9.96 -5.45
N PRO A 214 -13.65 10.19 -5.76
CA PRO A 214 -14.49 9.18 -6.36
C PRO A 214 -14.09 8.84 -7.80
N ASN A 215 -13.37 9.76 -8.45
CA ASN A 215 -12.88 9.62 -9.81
C ASN A 215 -11.45 9.05 -9.77
N PRO A 216 -11.26 7.78 -10.19
CA PRO A 216 -9.94 7.20 -10.24
C PRO A 216 -9.08 7.84 -11.34
N GLU A 217 -7.78 7.92 -11.09
CA GLU A 217 -6.79 8.48 -12.01
C GLU A 217 -6.35 7.36 -12.99
N THR A 218 -7.29 6.88 -13.81
CA THR A 218 -7.17 5.62 -14.56
C THR A 218 -5.97 5.54 -15.48
N ASP A 219 -5.61 6.66 -16.12
CA ASP A 219 -4.52 6.72 -17.09
C ASP A 219 -3.29 7.46 -16.53
N PHE A 220 -3.20 7.59 -15.20
CA PHE A 220 -2.09 8.27 -14.56
C PHE A 220 -0.75 7.60 -14.88
N ASN A 221 0.23 8.41 -15.27
CA ASN A 221 1.58 8.00 -15.62
C ASN A 221 2.56 9.18 -15.46
N GLN A 222 3.82 8.97 -15.81
CA GLN A 222 4.90 9.98 -15.68
C GLN A 222 4.63 11.27 -16.47
N GLU A 223 3.86 11.21 -17.56
CA GLU A 223 3.50 12.37 -18.38
C GLU A 223 2.20 13.04 -17.94
N SER A 224 1.45 12.46 -16.98
CA SER A 224 0.16 13.00 -16.54
C SER A 224 0.28 14.32 -15.78
N CYS A 225 1.40 14.55 -15.09
CA CYS A 225 1.62 15.76 -14.31
C CYS A 225 3.10 16.17 -14.32
N SER A 226 3.40 17.28 -15.00
CA SER A 226 4.78 17.78 -15.15
C SER A 226 5.43 18.14 -13.83
N PHE A 227 4.67 18.68 -12.87
CA PHE A 227 5.16 19.02 -11.54
C PHE A 227 5.50 17.76 -10.75
N CYS A 228 4.60 16.76 -10.69
CA CYS A 228 4.89 15.48 -10.04
C CYS A 228 6.13 14.82 -10.64
N ARG A 229 6.24 14.83 -11.98
CA ARG A 229 7.42 14.28 -12.66
C ARG A 229 8.71 15.01 -12.24
N SER A 230 8.71 16.34 -12.27
CA SER A 230 9.91 17.11 -11.94
C SER A 230 10.29 17.03 -10.46
N GLU A 231 9.30 17.00 -9.58
CA GLU A 231 9.51 17.08 -8.12
C GLU A 231 9.76 15.70 -7.49
N PHE A 232 9.09 14.65 -7.97
CA PHE A 232 9.02 13.38 -7.23
C PHE A 232 9.52 12.15 -7.98
N LEU A 233 9.52 12.13 -9.32
CA LEU A 233 9.80 10.90 -10.07
C LEU A 233 11.19 10.32 -9.76
N GLN A 234 12.24 11.13 -9.89
CA GLN A 234 13.60 10.62 -9.69
C GLN A 234 13.83 10.15 -8.26
N ALA A 235 13.37 10.94 -7.27
CA ALA A 235 13.49 10.58 -5.87
C ALA A 235 12.74 9.27 -5.53
N SER A 236 11.59 9.05 -6.18
CA SER A 236 10.82 7.81 -6.02
C SER A 236 11.57 6.61 -6.61
N LEU A 237 12.09 6.73 -7.83
CA LEU A 237 12.86 5.67 -8.49
C LEU A 237 14.14 5.33 -7.73
N ASP A 238 14.86 6.34 -7.23
CA ASP A 238 16.08 6.14 -6.44
C ASP A 238 15.77 5.43 -5.13
N ALA A 239 14.68 5.79 -4.45
CA ALA A 239 14.23 5.12 -3.23
C ALA A 239 13.86 3.65 -3.50
N GLU A 240 13.04 3.37 -4.51
CA GLU A 240 12.66 2.01 -4.90
C GLU A 240 13.87 1.14 -5.27
N LEU A 241 14.83 1.72 -6.00
CA LEU A 241 16.07 1.05 -6.37
C LEU A 241 16.94 0.75 -5.15
N SER A 242 17.14 1.74 -4.26
CA SER A 242 17.95 1.59 -3.04
C SER A 242 17.36 0.53 -2.11
N ALA A 243 16.04 0.59 -1.85
CA ALA A 243 15.31 -0.40 -1.07
C ALA A 243 15.49 -1.81 -1.64
N THR A 244 15.35 -1.94 -2.96
CA THR A 244 15.51 -3.20 -3.68
C THR A 244 16.92 -3.76 -3.53
N GLN A 245 17.94 -2.93 -3.70
CA GLN A 245 19.34 -3.35 -3.58
C GLN A 245 19.63 -3.81 -2.16
N THR A 246 19.15 -3.07 -1.16
CA THR A 246 19.24 -3.45 0.25
C THR A 246 18.59 -4.81 0.51
N LEU A 247 17.34 -5.02 0.06
CA LEU A 247 16.65 -6.31 0.17
C LEU A 247 17.44 -7.45 -0.50
N LYS A 248 17.87 -7.28 -1.75
CA LYS A 248 18.58 -8.33 -2.50
C LYS A 248 19.95 -8.65 -1.91
N SER A 249 20.62 -7.67 -1.29
CA SER A 249 21.90 -7.90 -0.60
C SER A 249 21.75 -8.80 0.64
N LEU A 250 20.60 -8.72 1.32
CA LEU A 250 20.29 -9.44 2.55
C LEU A 250 19.50 -10.74 2.30
N LEU A 251 18.79 -10.83 1.17
CA LEU A 251 18.01 -11.97 0.73
C LEU A 251 18.42 -12.40 -0.69
N PRO A 252 19.53 -13.16 -0.83
CA PRO A 252 20.06 -13.52 -2.16
C PRO A 252 19.14 -14.40 -3.01
N SER A 253 18.10 -15.00 -2.43
CA SER A 253 17.09 -15.77 -3.16
C SER A 253 16.13 -14.89 -3.96
N LEU A 254 15.97 -13.61 -3.59
CA LEU A 254 15.07 -12.68 -4.28
C LEU A 254 15.59 -12.37 -5.67
N SER A 255 14.86 -12.82 -6.69
CA SER A 255 15.09 -12.45 -8.08
C SER A 255 14.32 -11.18 -8.45
N GLU A 256 13.15 -10.97 -7.84
CA GLU A 256 12.22 -9.90 -8.16
C GLU A 256 11.67 -9.19 -6.91
N VAL A 257 11.71 -7.86 -6.93
CA VAL A 257 11.07 -6.99 -5.93
C VAL A 257 10.16 -6.02 -6.66
N GLN A 258 8.97 -5.81 -6.12
CA GLN A 258 7.98 -4.89 -6.65
C GLN A 258 7.47 -3.94 -5.56
N TRP A 259 7.39 -2.66 -5.90
CA TRP A 259 6.86 -1.59 -5.05
C TRP A 259 5.61 -1.00 -5.68
N GLN A 260 4.72 -0.42 -4.88
CA GLN A 260 3.54 0.25 -5.41
C GLN A 260 3.95 1.56 -6.10
N GLY A 261 3.67 1.67 -7.39
CA GLY A 261 4.15 2.79 -8.22
C GLY A 261 3.16 3.95 -8.25
N TRP A 262 3.59 5.14 -7.82
CA TRP A 262 2.78 6.36 -7.94
C TRP A 262 2.49 6.73 -9.40
N PHE A 263 3.45 6.58 -10.30
CA PHE A 263 3.30 6.94 -11.71
C PHE A 263 2.70 5.81 -12.57
N THR A 264 1.74 5.08 -12.01
CA THR A 264 1.06 3.97 -12.69
C THR A 264 -0.45 4.22 -12.78
N PRO A 265 -1.17 3.54 -13.68
CA PRO A 265 -2.62 3.60 -13.76
C PRO A 265 -3.30 3.42 -12.41
N ASN A 266 -4.17 4.37 -12.04
CA ASN A 266 -4.86 4.46 -10.74
C ASN A 266 -3.92 4.56 -9.53
N HIS A 267 -2.61 4.75 -9.71
CA HIS A 267 -1.59 4.55 -8.68
C HIS A 267 -1.61 3.13 -8.09
N LEU A 268 -2.17 2.14 -8.80
CA LEU A 268 -2.33 0.76 -8.32
C LEU A 268 -1.44 -0.25 -9.04
N GLY A 269 -0.64 0.19 -10.02
CA GLY A 269 0.39 -0.62 -10.65
C GLY A 269 1.67 -0.71 -9.82
N ASP A 270 2.58 -1.54 -10.28
CA ASP A 270 3.84 -1.84 -9.62
C ASP A 270 5.04 -1.30 -10.40
N THR A 271 6.12 -0.95 -9.70
CA THR A 271 7.46 -0.81 -10.30
C THR A 271 8.25 -2.07 -10.01
N ARG A 272 8.81 -2.70 -11.06
CA ARG A 272 9.44 -4.03 -10.96
C ARG A 272 10.95 -3.98 -11.11
N PHE A 273 11.66 -4.72 -10.24
CA PHE A 273 13.11 -4.80 -10.25
C PHE A 273 13.60 -6.27 -10.25
N GLY A 274 14.01 -6.77 -11.43
CA GLY A 274 14.41 -8.16 -11.67
C GLY A 274 15.92 -8.39 -11.89
N THR A 275 16.36 -9.65 -12.00
CA THR A 275 17.71 -10.03 -12.45
C THR A 275 17.78 -10.03 -13.99
N GLY A 276 18.03 -8.86 -14.56
CA GLY A 276 18.14 -8.67 -16.01
C GLY A 276 17.01 -7.81 -16.56
N LEU A 277 17.39 -6.62 -17.04
CA LEU A 277 16.54 -5.51 -17.49
C LEU A 277 15.91 -4.69 -16.37
N PHE A 278 16.40 -3.46 -16.23
CA PHE A 278 15.53 -2.32 -15.97
C PHE A 278 14.47 -2.32 -17.09
N GLN A 279 13.29 -2.84 -16.83
CA GLN A 279 12.10 -2.42 -17.56
C GLN A 279 11.42 -1.37 -16.70
N GLY A 280 12.00 -0.16 -16.69
CA GLY A 280 11.21 1.02 -16.41
C GLY A 280 10.22 1.18 -17.55
N LEU A 281 8.94 1.01 -17.25
CA LEU A 281 7.83 1.51 -18.06
C LEU A 281 7.72 3.02 -17.82
#